data_AF-A0A955NVV9-F1
#
_entry.id   AF-A0A955NVV9-F1
#
_cell.length_a   1.000
_cell.length_b   1.000
_cell.length_c   1.000
_cell.angle_alpha   90.00
_cell.angle_beta   90.00
_cell.angle_gamma   90.00
#
_symmetry.space_group_name_H-M   'P 1'
#
loop_
_entity.id
_entity.type
_entity.pdbx_description
1 polymer ?
#
loop_
_entity_poly.entity_id
_entity_poly.type
_entity_poly.pdbx_seq_one_letter_code
_entity_poly.pdbx_strand_id
1 'polypeptide(L)'
;TIWRAQRESTSVPFENPAPIPELNAADFSEERPFLTPDGLGLYFMRSKGGFFASRKLYYAHRWSPSLSFLTPKEVGIEGVERFNGALGSVSADELTAFLEIVQPDSSSTLPNQTDIALATRSDVSEKFGMWKFLPEISTDNYERGPSIYRDDRNLYFSAVGVGVPGFIYWSVREDKHSPFSPPALVQGINSGGVVNRDPFIAFPGSRLYYV
;
A
#
# COMPACT_ATOMS: atom_id res chain seq x y z
N THR A 1 13.41 -7.36 6.19
CA THR A 1 13.41 -8.81 5.91
C THR A 1 11.99 -9.31 5.80
N ILE A 2 11.69 -10.05 4.74
CA ILE A 2 10.40 -10.69 4.46
C ILE A 2 10.40 -12.14 4.97
N TRP A 3 9.30 -12.48 5.64
CA TRP A 3 9.01 -13.79 6.22
C TRP A 3 7.63 -14.27 5.76
N ARG A 4 7.43 -15.59 5.74
CA ARG A 4 6.15 -16.23 5.40
C ARG A 4 5.79 -17.27 6.46
N ALA A 5 4.53 -17.28 6.85
CA ALA A 5 3.90 -18.40 7.55
C ALA A 5 2.69 -18.87 6.73
N GLN A 6 2.35 -20.16 6.86
CA GLN A 6 1.22 -20.77 6.16
C GLN A 6 0.39 -21.61 7.13
N ARG A 7 -0.83 -21.95 6.71
CA ARG A 7 -1.73 -22.86 7.43
C ARG A 7 -2.61 -23.58 6.43
N GLU A 8 -2.97 -24.82 6.72
CA GLU A 8 -3.77 -25.66 5.82
C GLU A 8 -5.21 -25.16 5.67
N SER A 9 -5.75 -24.54 6.71
CA SER A 9 -7.13 -24.03 6.73
C SER A 9 -7.29 -22.86 7.69
N THR A 10 -8.44 -22.18 7.63
CA THR A 10 -8.74 -21.04 8.52
C THR A 10 -8.97 -21.44 9.98
N SER A 11 -9.19 -22.72 10.26
CA SER A 11 -9.44 -23.25 11.60
C SER A 11 -8.18 -23.77 12.32
N VAL A 12 -7.05 -23.88 11.62
CA VAL A 12 -5.77 -24.30 12.24
C VAL A 12 -4.84 -23.09 12.45
N PRO A 13 -3.95 -23.14 13.47
CA PRO A 13 -2.92 -22.11 13.66
C PRO A 13 -1.97 -22.01 12.47
N PHE A 14 -1.27 -20.87 12.36
CA PHE A 14 -0.12 -20.75 11.46
C PHE A 14 1.03 -21.63 11.92
N GLU A 15 1.72 -22.23 10.96
CA GLU A 15 3.00 -22.89 11.15
C GLU A 15 4.11 -21.87 11.50
N ASN A 16 5.27 -22.39 11.92
CA ASN A 16 6.42 -21.53 12.20
C ASN A 16 6.81 -20.73 10.95
N PRO A 17 7.01 -19.40 11.06
CA PRO A 17 7.40 -18.58 9.93
C PRO A 17 8.81 -18.95 9.47
N ALA A 18 9.02 -18.91 8.15
CA ALA A 18 10.32 -19.05 7.52
C ALA A 18 10.68 -17.78 6.73
N PRO A 19 11.97 -17.40 6.64
CA PRO A 19 12.38 -16.29 5.80
C PRO A 19 12.17 -16.66 4.32
N ILE A 20 11.96 -15.65 3.47
CA ILE A 20 11.97 -15.82 2.01
C ILE A 20 13.33 -15.33 1.48
N PRO A 21 14.38 -16.19 1.47
CA PRO A 21 15.76 -15.75 1.28
C PRO A 21 15.99 -15.05 -0.06
N GLU A 22 15.31 -15.48 -1.12
CA GLU A 22 15.43 -14.88 -2.46
C GLU A 22 14.96 -13.41 -2.54
N LEU A 23 14.18 -12.94 -1.55
CA LEU A 23 13.71 -11.55 -1.47
C LEU A 23 14.53 -10.68 -0.51
N ASN A 24 15.33 -11.30 0.36
CA ASN A 24 16.05 -10.63 1.42
C ASN A 24 17.47 -10.28 0.96
N ALA A 25 17.83 -9.00 1.03
CA ALA A 25 19.18 -8.55 0.71
C ALA A 25 19.97 -8.22 1.98
N ALA A 26 21.26 -8.62 1.99
CA ALA A 26 22.18 -8.25 3.07
C ALA A 26 22.31 -6.72 3.18
N ASP A 27 22.39 -6.20 4.40
CA ASP A 27 22.51 -4.76 4.72
C ASP A 27 21.30 -3.88 4.36
N PHE A 28 20.16 -4.49 4.00
CA PHE A 28 18.92 -3.79 3.71
C PHE A 28 17.78 -4.20 4.65
N SER A 29 16.77 -3.33 4.74
CA SER A 29 15.49 -3.64 5.37
C SER A 29 14.39 -3.69 4.31
N GLU A 30 13.79 -4.85 4.12
CA GLU A 30 12.54 -5.01 3.38
C GLU A 30 11.34 -4.76 4.29
N GLU A 31 10.43 -3.91 3.82
CA GLU A 31 9.29 -3.36 4.54
C GLU A 31 8.03 -3.37 3.66
N ARG A 32 6.85 -3.34 4.28
CA ARG A 32 5.54 -3.20 3.63
C ARG A 32 5.32 -4.17 2.45
N PRO A 33 5.40 -5.50 2.67
CA PRO A 33 5.10 -6.46 1.62
C PRO A 33 3.63 -6.39 1.22
N PHE A 34 3.37 -6.39 -0.09
CA PHE A 34 2.06 -6.53 -0.68
C PHE A 34 2.08 -7.71 -1.66
N LEU A 35 1.26 -8.72 -1.39
CA LEU A 35 1.08 -9.88 -2.26
C LEU A 35 -0.16 -9.66 -3.13
N THR A 36 -0.04 -9.87 -4.42
CA THR A 36 -1.17 -9.79 -5.35
C THR A 36 -2.23 -10.84 -5.03
N PRO A 37 -3.51 -10.63 -5.38
CA PRO A 37 -4.59 -11.56 -5.06
C PRO A 37 -4.40 -12.98 -5.61
N ASP A 38 -3.75 -13.13 -6.76
CA ASP A 38 -3.40 -14.42 -7.36
C ASP A 38 -2.20 -15.10 -6.68
N GLY A 39 -1.52 -14.39 -5.78
CA GLY A 39 -0.34 -14.85 -5.05
C GLY A 39 0.92 -14.95 -5.90
N LEU A 40 0.96 -14.40 -7.12
CA LEU A 40 2.07 -14.55 -8.06
C LEU A 40 3.03 -13.36 -8.09
N GLY A 41 2.56 -12.18 -7.74
CA GLY A 41 3.35 -10.95 -7.62
C GLY A 41 3.54 -10.53 -6.17
N LEU A 42 4.75 -10.09 -5.82
CA LEU A 42 5.03 -9.48 -4.53
C LEU A 42 5.73 -8.15 -4.71
N TYR A 43 5.12 -7.09 -4.18
CA TYR A 43 5.74 -5.78 -4.03
C TYR A 43 6.28 -5.63 -2.63
N PHE A 44 7.42 -4.95 -2.49
CA PHE A 44 7.96 -4.59 -1.19
C PHE A 44 8.87 -3.39 -1.31
N MET A 45 9.03 -2.66 -0.21
CA MET A 45 9.91 -1.51 -0.12
C MET A 45 11.25 -1.99 0.44
N ARG A 46 12.37 -1.54 -0.13
CA ARG A 46 13.72 -1.82 0.39
C ARG A 46 14.40 -0.52 0.77
N SER A 47 14.94 -0.46 1.98
CA SER A 47 15.61 0.71 2.57
C SER A 47 17.02 0.35 3.06
N LYS A 48 17.95 1.32 3.07
CA LYS A 48 19.30 1.17 3.63
C LYS A 48 19.50 2.21 4.73
N GLY A 49 19.55 1.77 5.99
CA GLY A 49 19.71 2.66 7.15
C GLY A 49 18.46 2.87 8.01
N GLY A 50 17.45 1.98 7.92
CA GLY A 50 16.29 1.97 8.82
C GLY A 50 15.13 2.87 8.39
N PHE A 51 14.21 3.16 9.32
CA PHE A 51 12.87 3.71 9.05
C PHE A 51 12.82 5.07 8.34
N PHE A 52 13.87 5.89 8.47
CA PHE A 52 13.99 7.21 7.83
C PHE A 52 14.85 7.20 6.56
N ALA A 53 15.35 6.03 6.17
CA ALA A 53 16.12 5.91 4.95
C ALA A 53 15.21 6.01 3.73
N SER A 54 15.74 6.60 2.66
CA SER A 54 15.09 6.58 1.36
C SER A 54 14.80 5.14 0.94
N ARG A 55 13.56 4.90 0.54
CA ARG A 55 13.08 3.58 0.16
C ARG A 55 13.02 3.47 -1.35
N LYS A 56 13.13 2.23 -1.84
CA LYS A 56 12.94 1.87 -3.24
C LYS A 56 11.87 0.78 -3.32
N LEU A 57 10.99 0.86 -4.32
CA LEU A 57 9.96 -0.14 -4.56
C LEU A 57 10.52 -1.26 -5.44
N TYR A 58 10.31 -2.50 -5.02
CA TYR A 58 10.69 -3.71 -5.73
C TYR A 58 9.48 -4.58 -6.02
N TYR A 59 9.58 -5.33 -7.11
CA TYR A 59 8.62 -6.34 -7.53
C TYR A 59 9.34 -7.66 -7.78
N ALA A 60 8.74 -8.76 -7.32
CA ALA A 60 9.19 -10.11 -7.60
C ALA A 60 8.00 -10.96 -8.06
N HIS A 61 8.23 -11.79 -9.07
CA HIS A 61 7.21 -12.66 -9.66
C HIS A 61 7.55 -14.13 -9.45
N ARG A 62 6.53 -15.00 -9.36
CA ARG A 62 6.66 -16.46 -9.42
C ARG A 62 5.56 -17.05 -10.29
N TRP A 63 5.89 -18.14 -10.97
CA TRP A 63 4.96 -18.79 -11.90
C TRP A 63 3.84 -19.58 -11.22
N SER A 64 4.00 -19.92 -9.94
CA SER A 64 2.94 -20.53 -9.13
C SER A 64 3.16 -20.29 -7.63
N PRO A 65 2.12 -20.44 -6.79
CA PRO A 65 2.25 -20.20 -5.36
C PRO A 65 3.22 -21.15 -4.62
N SER A 66 3.56 -22.30 -5.22
CA SER A 66 4.50 -23.27 -4.65
C SER A 66 5.96 -23.05 -5.07
N LEU A 67 6.20 -22.21 -6.08
CA LEU A 67 7.56 -21.90 -6.54
C LEU A 67 8.14 -20.70 -5.79
N SER A 68 9.48 -20.62 -5.79
CA SER A 68 10.23 -19.46 -5.33
C SER A 68 9.96 -18.24 -6.22
N PHE A 69 10.09 -17.06 -5.61
CA PHE A 69 10.11 -15.81 -6.37
C PHE A 69 11.38 -15.73 -7.23
N LEU A 70 11.24 -15.14 -8.42
CA LEU A 70 12.37 -14.74 -9.25
C LEU A 70 13.07 -13.53 -8.62
N THR A 71 14.28 -13.22 -9.11
CA THR A 71 15.07 -12.07 -8.65
C THR A 71 14.23 -10.78 -8.68
N PRO A 72 14.11 -10.06 -7.54
CA PRO A 72 13.35 -8.82 -7.50
C PRO A 72 13.92 -7.74 -8.43
N LYS A 73 13.05 -7.05 -9.17
CA LYS A 73 13.37 -5.88 -10.00
C LYS A 73 12.93 -4.61 -9.30
N GLU A 74 13.74 -3.55 -9.37
CA GLU A 74 13.34 -2.22 -8.90
C GLU A 74 12.26 -1.66 -9.86
N VAL A 75 11.05 -1.43 -9.34
CA VAL A 75 9.90 -0.89 -10.07
C VAL A 75 9.41 0.41 -9.43
N GLY A 76 10.33 1.22 -8.91
CA GLY A 76 10.04 2.54 -8.34
C GLY A 76 9.43 3.53 -9.33
N ILE A 77 9.38 4.79 -8.92
CA ILE A 77 8.86 5.88 -9.73
C ILE A 77 9.97 6.39 -10.66
N GLU A 78 9.65 6.57 -11.93
CA GLU A 78 10.56 7.13 -12.93
C GLU A 78 11.00 8.55 -12.54
N GLY A 79 12.31 8.82 -12.62
CA GLY A 79 12.89 10.10 -12.22
C GLY A 79 12.98 10.34 -10.70
N VAL A 80 12.58 9.38 -9.87
CA VAL A 80 12.61 9.52 -8.39
C VAL A 80 13.57 8.51 -7.80
N GLU A 81 14.78 8.97 -7.44
CA GLU A 81 15.82 8.10 -6.88
C GLU A 81 15.55 7.69 -5.42
N ARG A 82 14.84 8.54 -4.68
CA ARG A 82 14.59 8.42 -3.25
C ARG A 82 13.12 8.67 -2.98
N PHE A 83 12.35 7.60 -2.82
CA PHE A 83 10.93 7.68 -2.54
C PHE A 83 10.72 7.85 -1.04
N ASN A 84 10.18 9.01 -0.64
CA ASN A 84 9.76 9.29 0.73
C ASN A 84 8.26 9.06 0.83
N GLY A 85 7.88 7.87 1.28
CA GLY A 85 6.51 7.42 1.22
C GLY A 85 6.40 5.91 1.35
N ALA A 86 5.30 5.38 0.87
CA ALA A 86 5.04 3.95 0.82
C ALA A 86 4.07 3.53 -0.28
N LEU A 87 4.27 2.29 -0.74
CA LEU A 87 3.21 1.58 -1.44
C LEU A 87 2.12 1.21 -0.42
N GLY A 88 0.88 1.62 -0.68
CA GLY A 88 -0.27 1.10 0.03
C GLY A 88 -0.81 -0.16 -0.63
N SER A 89 -1.12 -0.08 -1.92
CA SER A 89 -1.63 -1.20 -2.72
C SER A 89 -1.43 -0.98 -4.21
N VAL A 90 -1.64 -2.03 -5.01
CA VAL A 90 -1.70 -1.94 -6.48
C VAL A 90 -3.06 -2.44 -6.97
N SER A 91 -3.47 -1.99 -8.15
CA SER A 91 -4.63 -2.48 -8.86
C SER A 91 -4.54 -3.98 -9.15
N ALA A 92 -5.69 -4.60 -9.46
CA ALA A 92 -5.73 -6.03 -9.77
C ALA A 92 -4.93 -6.41 -11.03
N ASP A 93 -4.81 -5.50 -12.00
CA ASP A 93 -3.95 -5.63 -13.18
C ASP A 93 -2.49 -5.21 -12.90
N GLU A 94 -2.20 -4.75 -11.69
CA GLU A 94 -0.91 -4.25 -11.23
C GLU A 94 -0.35 -3.04 -12.02
N LEU A 95 -1.17 -2.41 -12.87
CA LEU A 95 -0.75 -1.28 -13.71
C LEU A 95 -0.94 0.08 -13.04
N THR A 96 -1.61 0.12 -11.89
CA THR A 96 -1.81 1.32 -11.07
C THR A 96 -1.34 1.06 -9.65
N ALA A 97 -0.38 1.84 -9.17
CA ALA A 97 0.01 1.86 -7.75
C ALA A 97 -0.72 2.99 -7.03
N PHE A 98 -1.19 2.70 -5.82
CA PHE A 98 -1.70 3.68 -4.87
C PHE A 98 -0.67 3.89 -3.76
N LEU A 99 -0.21 5.13 -3.65
CA LEU A 99 0.98 5.51 -2.91
C LEU A 99 0.60 6.48 -1.78
N GLU A 100 1.20 6.28 -0.62
CA GLU A 100 1.36 7.31 0.40
C GLU A 100 2.63 8.10 0.06
N ILE A 101 2.52 9.42 -0.06
CA ILE A 101 3.62 10.34 -0.33
C ILE A 101 3.87 11.15 0.94
N VAL A 102 5.04 10.95 1.56
CA VAL A 102 5.46 11.75 2.71
C VAL A 102 6.25 12.95 2.17
N GLN A 103 5.66 14.15 2.24
CA GLN A 103 6.40 15.35 1.86
C GLN A 103 7.53 15.65 2.88
N PRO A 104 8.72 16.11 2.43
CA PRO A 104 9.87 16.34 3.32
C PRO A 104 9.65 17.40 4.39
N ASP A 105 8.67 18.28 4.22
CA ASP A 105 8.29 19.35 5.14
C ASP A 105 7.00 18.97 5.89
N SER A 106 7.06 17.96 6.76
CA SER A 106 5.95 17.53 7.63
C SER A 106 5.42 18.60 8.61
N SER A 107 5.87 19.85 8.51
CA SER A 107 5.25 21.04 9.12
C SER A 107 4.14 21.65 8.27
N SER A 108 4.01 21.23 7.00
CA SER A 108 3.02 21.75 6.08
C SER A 108 1.73 20.96 6.26
N THR A 109 0.91 21.41 7.21
CA THR A 109 -0.54 21.24 7.09
C THR A 109 -0.97 22.06 5.88
N LEU A 110 -0.75 21.56 4.66
CA LEU A 110 -1.23 22.24 3.46
C LEU A 110 -2.71 21.90 3.31
N PRO A 111 -3.63 22.85 3.55
CA PRO A 111 -5.01 22.63 3.13
C PRO A 111 -5.01 22.33 1.64
N ASN A 112 -5.72 21.27 1.24
CA ASN A 112 -5.96 20.85 -0.15
C ASN A 112 -4.81 20.15 -0.89
N GLN A 113 -3.86 19.53 -0.19
CA GLN A 113 -3.00 18.51 -0.81
C GLN A 113 -3.21 17.18 -0.11
N THR A 114 -3.67 16.17 -0.85
CA THR A 114 -3.71 14.82 -0.31
C THR A 114 -2.30 14.25 -0.26
N ASP A 115 -2.07 13.38 0.71
CA ASP A 115 -0.86 12.56 0.82
C ASP A 115 -0.97 11.27 0.00
N ILE A 116 -2.12 11.01 -0.63
CA ILE A 116 -2.34 9.83 -1.46
C ILE A 116 -2.24 10.21 -2.93
N ALA A 117 -1.42 9.45 -3.65
CA ALA A 117 -1.25 9.59 -5.08
C ALA A 117 -1.46 8.26 -5.79
N LEU A 118 -1.75 8.30 -7.09
CA LEU A 118 -1.66 7.14 -7.96
C LEU A 118 -0.53 7.30 -8.97
N ALA A 119 0.05 6.18 -9.39
CA ALA A 119 1.06 6.14 -10.45
C ALA A 119 0.77 4.97 -11.38
N THR A 120 1.00 5.14 -12.68
CA THR A 120 0.66 4.13 -13.70
C THR A 120 1.88 3.64 -14.46
N ARG A 121 1.79 2.44 -15.03
CA ARG A 121 2.79 1.85 -15.93
C ARG A 121 2.10 1.02 -17.01
N SER A 122 2.83 0.69 -18.07
CA SER A 122 2.33 -0.12 -19.18
C SER A 122 2.58 -1.62 -19.01
N ASP A 123 3.53 -2.01 -18.16
CA ASP A 123 3.95 -3.41 -17.97
C ASP A 123 4.35 -3.67 -16.51
N VAL A 124 4.11 -4.90 -16.05
CA VAL A 124 4.33 -5.29 -14.64
C VAL A 124 5.80 -5.39 -14.24
N SER A 125 6.72 -5.36 -15.19
CA SER A 125 8.15 -5.32 -14.92
C SER A 125 8.71 -3.90 -15.01
N GLU A 126 7.96 -2.92 -15.52
CA GLU A 126 8.44 -1.56 -15.70
C GLU A 126 8.24 -0.69 -14.46
N LYS A 127 9.01 0.41 -14.40
CA LYS A 127 8.83 1.46 -13.40
C LYS A 127 7.46 2.12 -13.56
N PHE A 128 6.90 2.58 -12.45
CA PHE A 128 5.73 3.46 -12.50
C PHE A 128 6.15 4.85 -12.98
N GLY A 129 5.32 5.49 -13.80
CA GLY A 129 5.50 6.89 -14.16
C GLY A 129 5.31 7.82 -12.95
N MET A 130 5.55 9.11 -13.15
CA MET A 130 5.35 10.11 -12.09
C MET A 130 3.93 10.04 -11.52
N TRP A 131 3.82 10.06 -10.20
CA TRP A 131 2.52 9.99 -9.53
C TRP A 131 1.68 11.25 -9.75
N LYS A 132 0.37 11.12 -9.57
CA LYS A 132 -0.62 12.19 -9.54
C LYS A 132 -1.37 12.11 -8.23
N PHE A 133 -1.39 13.21 -7.48
CA PHE A 133 -2.19 13.31 -6.26
C PHE A 133 -3.69 13.18 -6.58
N LEU A 134 -4.45 12.69 -5.59
CA LEU A 134 -5.90 12.50 -5.66
C LEU A 134 -6.63 13.56 -4.82
N PRO A 135 -6.74 14.82 -5.30
CA PRO A 135 -7.29 15.90 -4.49
C PRO A 135 -8.74 15.65 -4.04
N GLU A 136 -9.48 14.79 -4.73
CA GLU A 136 -10.87 14.47 -4.42
C GLU A 136 -11.05 13.72 -3.09
N ILE A 137 -9.99 13.08 -2.59
CA ILE A 137 -10.00 12.34 -1.32
C ILE A 137 -9.31 13.07 -0.17
N SER A 138 -8.84 14.29 -0.42
CA SER A 138 -8.14 15.10 0.58
C SER A 138 -9.05 15.42 1.76
N THR A 139 -8.50 15.36 2.96
CA THR A 139 -9.11 15.84 4.20
C THR A 139 -8.23 16.92 4.84
N ASP A 140 -8.61 17.43 6.01
CA ASP A 140 -7.77 18.34 6.81
C ASP A 140 -6.64 17.61 7.58
N ASN A 141 -6.51 16.28 7.41
CA ASN A 141 -5.59 15.43 8.14
C ASN A 141 -4.58 14.75 7.20
N TYR A 142 -3.57 14.08 7.76
CA TYR A 142 -2.61 13.31 6.99
C TYR A 142 -3.21 11.99 6.52
N GLU A 143 -3.39 11.82 5.20
CA GLU A 143 -3.89 10.57 4.62
C GLU A 143 -2.79 9.52 4.44
N ARG A 144 -3.07 8.27 4.78
CA ARG A 144 -2.07 7.20 4.66
C ARG A 144 -2.65 5.81 4.55
N GLY A 145 -1.82 4.90 4.05
CA GLY A 145 -2.15 3.49 3.87
C GLY A 145 -3.29 3.25 2.87
N PRO A 146 -3.19 3.73 1.61
CA PRO A 146 -4.24 3.51 0.63
C PRO A 146 -4.38 2.03 0.24
N SER A 147 -5.58 1.49 0.38
CA SER A 147 -5.95 0.12 0.01
C SER A 147 -7.08 0.13 -1.03
N ILE A 148 -6.73 -0.20 -2.27
CA ILE A 148 -7.65 -0.27 -3.40
C ILE A 148 -8.34 -1.64 -3.49
N TYR A 149 -9.60 -1.64 -3.89
CA TYR A 149 -10.40 -2.86 -4.06
C TYR A 149 -11.41 -2.76 -5.23
N ARG A 150 -11.78 -3.94 -5.75
CA ARG A 150 -12.87 -4.14 -6.73
C ARG A 150 -12.71 -3.33 -8.02
N ASP A 151 -11.80 -3.79 -8.90
CA ASP A 151 -11.50 -3.17 -10.20
C ASP A 151 -11.16 -1.68 -10.07
N ASP A 152 -10.38 -1.38 -9.04
CA ASP A 152 -9.95 -0.05 -8.66
C ASP A 152 -11.07 0.93 -8.32
N ARG A 153 -12.21 0.48 -7.81
CA ARG A 153 -13.36 1.38 -7.55
C ARG A 153 -13.54 1.80 -6.10
N ASN A 154 -12.97 1.07 -5.15
CA ASN A 154 -13.16 1.34 -3.73
C ASN A 154 -11.80 1.55 -3.09
N LEU A 155 -11.52 2.79 -2.68
CA LEU A 155 -10.28 3.16 -2.03
C LEU A 155 -10.54 3.38 -0.54
N TYR A 156 -9.88 2.57 0.29
CA TYR A 156 -9.88 2.74 1.75
C TYR A 156 -8.56 3.36 2.17
N PHE A 157 -8.59 4.24 3.16
CA PHE A 157 -7.38 4.86 3.69
C PHE A 157 -7.63 5.35 5.12
N SER A 158 -6.56 5.62 5.85
CA SER A 158 -6.65 6.29 7.15
C SER A 158 -6.31 7.76 7.03
N ALA A 159 -6.97 8.62 7.81
CA ALA A 159 -6.57 10.01 7.98
C ALA A 159 -6.23 10.26 9.45
N VAL A 160 -5.05 10.84 9.71
CA VAL A 160 -4.48 11.03 11.06
C VAL A 160 -4.12 12.51 11.25
N GLY A 161 -4.61 13.12 12.33
CA GLY A 161 -4.36 14.54 12.64
C GLY A 161 -3.84 14.76 14.05
N VAL A 162 -3.35 15.98 14.32
CA VAL A 162 -2.97 16.39 15.68
C VAL A 162 -4.22 16.41 16.55
N GLY A 163 -4.27 15.56 17.58
CA GLY A 163 -5.44 15.43 18.47
C GLY A 163 -6.62 14.65 17.88
N VAL A 164 -6.49 14.12 16.66
CA VAL A 164 -7.51 13.29 16.01
C VAL A 164 -7.07 11.83 16.03
N PRO A 165 -7.80 10.92 16.71
CA PRO A 165 -7.50 9.50 16.58
C PRO A 165 -7.64 9.10 15.11
N GLY A 166 -6.69 8.31 14.59
CA GLY A 166 -6.72 7.89 13.19
C GLY A 166 -8.09 7.31 12.82
N PHE A 167 -8.68 7.80 11.73
CA PHE A 167 -9.97 7.35 11.25
C PHE A 167 -9.84 6.69 9.89
N ILE A 168 -10.59 5.61 9.67
CA ILE A 168 -10.69 4.97 8.38
C ILE A 168 -11.78 5.63 7.55
N TYR A 169 -11.38 6.08 6.37
CA TYR A 169 -12.24 6.60 5.32
C TYR A 169 -12.32 5.62 4.17
N TRP A 170 -13.37 5.80 3.37
CA TRP A 170 -13.49 5.16 2.07
C TRP A 170 -14.02 6.16 1.05
N SER A 171 -13.60 5.97 -0.19
CA SER A 171 -14.09 6.71 -1.34
C SER A 171 -14.36 5.74 -2.50
N VAL A 172 -15.34 6.08 -3.33
CA VAL A 172 -15.78 5.26 -4.46
C VAL A 172 -15.70 6.02 -5.76
N ARG A 173 -15.54 5.29 -6.87
CA ARG A 173 -15.68 5.81 -8.23
C ARG A 173 -16.44 4.83 -9.11
N GLU A 174 -17.06 5.35 -10.17
CA GLU A 174 -17.86 4.54 -11.10
C GLU A 174 -16.98 3.50 -11.82
N ASP A 175 -15.82 3.94 -12.31
CA ASP A 175 -14.83 3.14 -13.02
C ASP A 175 -13.40 3.68 -12.78
N LYS A 176 -12.38 2.99 -13.31
CA LYS A 176 -10.98 3.31 -13.04
C LYS A 176 -10.47 4.63 -13.63
N HIS A 177 -11.23 5.25 -14.52
CA HIS A 177 -10.93 6.55 -15.15
C HIS A 177 -11.74 7.70 -14.55
N SER A 178 -12.80 7.39 -13.81
CA SER A 178 -13.59 8.38 -13.09
C SER A 178 -12.85 8.92 -11.85
N PRO A 179 -13.11 10.19 -11.44
CA PRO A 179 -12.62 10.70 -10.18
C PRO A 179 -13.25 9.94 -9.00
N PHE A 180 -12.54 9.90 -7.88
CA PHE A 180 -13.07 9.43 -6.61
C PHE A 180 -14.12 10.39 -6.05
N SER A 181 -15.09 9.87 -5.31
CA SER A 181 -16.03 10.68 -4.55
C SER A 181 -15.32 11.38 -3.38
N PRO A 182 -15.92 12.43 -2.79
CA PRO A 182 -15.48 12.90 -1.49
C PRO A 182 -15.43 11.76 -0.48
N PRO A 183 -14.46 11.77 0.46
CA PRO A 183 -14.25 10.66 1.36
C PRO A 183 -15.34 10.61 2.44
N ALA A 184 -15.82 9.40 2.73
CA ALA A 184 -16.77 9.15 3.80
C ALA A 184 -16.12 8.34 4.92
N LEU A 185 -16.56 8.53 6.17
CA LEU A 185 -16.12 7.70 7.28
C LEU A 185 -16.65 6.27 7.14
N VAL A 186 -15.80 5.28 7.38
CA VAL A 186 -16.25 3.89 7.55
C VAL A 186 -16.95 3.76 8.90
N GLN A 187 -18.29 3.67 8.86
CA GLN A 187 -19.12 3.60 10.06
C GLN A 187 -18.84 2.32 10.87
N GLY A 188 -18.95 2.42 12.20
CA GLY A 188 -18.78 1.29 13.13
C GLY A 188 -17.32 0.92 13.47
N ILE A 189 -16.33 1.43 12.73
CA ILE A 189 -14.89 1.21 13.02
C ILE A 189 -14.32 2.37 13.83
N ASN A 190 -14.70 3.59 13.46
CA ASN A 190 -14.18 4.84 14.05
C ASN A 190 -14.75 5.16 15.44
N SER A 191 -15.22 4.17 16.18
CA SER A 191 -15.82 4.32 17.51
C SER A 191 -14.81 4.05 18.62
N GLY A 192 -14.99 4.70 19.78
CA GLY A 192 -14.25 4.35 21.00
C GLY A 192 -12.89 5.04 21.21
N GLY A 193 -12.56 6.08 20.42
CA GLY A 193 -11.36 6.90 20.63
C GLY A 193 -10.03 6.20 20.35
N VAL A 194 -10.06 5.02 19.73
CA VAL A 194 -8.88 4.27 19.32
C VAL A 194 -8.40 4.79 17.97
N VAL A 195 -7.08 4.86 17.81
CA VAL A 195 -6.43 5.21 16.54
C VAL A 195 -6.55 4.01 15.59
N ASN A 196 -7.14 4.23 14.41
CA ASN A 196 -7.26 3.25 13.34
C ASN A 196 -6.45 3.69 12.12
N ARG A 197 -5.56 2.83 11.63
CA ARG A 197 -4.57 3.11 10.58
C ARG A 197 -4.38 1.92 9.64
N ASP A 198 -3.75 2.22 8.50
CA ASP A 198 -3.26 1.26 7.52
C ASP A 198 -4.30 0.18 7.16
N PRO A 199 -5.50 0.59 6.67
CA PRO A 199 -6.57 -0.34 6.37
C PRO A 199 -6.19 -1.29 5.23
N PHE A 200 -6.63 -2.54 5.33
CA PHE A 200 -6.52 -3.56 4.29
C PHE A 200 -7.82 -4.32 4.15
N ILE A 201 -8.42 -4.27 2.96
CA ILE A 201 -9.67 -4.97 2.64
C ILE A 201 -9.35 -6.32 1.98
N ALA A 202 -9.71 -7.42 2.64
CA ALA A 202 -9.46 -8.76 2.12
C ALA A 202 -10.59 -9.23 1.20
N PHE A 203 -10.26 -9.87 0.09
CA PHE A 203 -11.22 -10.55 -0.78
C PHE A 203 -12.04 -11.59 0.02
N PRO A 204 -13.39 -11.67 -0.15
CA PRO A 204 -14.22 -11.03 -1.17
C PRO A 204 -14.81 -9.66 -0.77
N GLY A 205 -14.07 -8.85 -0.01
CA GLY A 205 -14.47 -7.48 0.37
C GLY A 205 -15.33 -7.42 1.63
N SER A 206 -15.49 -8.54 2.34
CA SER A 206 -16.31 -8.62 3.56
C SER A 206 -15.50 -8.50 4.85
N ARG A 207 -14.19 -8.25 4.77
CA ARG A 207 -13.29 -8.21 5.93
C ARG A 207 -12.29 -7.07 5.77
N LEU A 208 -12.38 -6.07 6.64
CA LEU A 208 -11.41 -5.00 6.76
C LEU A 208 -10.49 -5.28 7.96
N TYR A 209 -9.19 -5.19 7.74
CA TYR A 209 -8.15 -5.24 8.76
C TYR A 209 -7.53 -3.85 8.89
N TYR A 210 -7.14 -3.45 10.09
CA TYR A 210 -6.53 -2.15 10.39
C TYR A 210 -5.74 -2.28 11.70
N VAL A 211 -4.86 -1.32 11.96
CA VAL A 211 -3.99 -1.27 13.16
C VAL A 211 -4.11 0.02 13.94
#